data_AF-A0A1R3UIM9-F1
#
_entry.id   AF-A0A1R3UIM9-F1
#
_cell.length_a   1.000
_cell.length_b   1.000
_cell.length_c   1.000
_cell.angle_alpha   90.00
_cell.angle_beta   90.00
_cell.angle_gamma   90.00
#
_symmetry.space_group_name_H-M   'P 1'
#
loop_
_entity.id
_entity.type
_entity.pdbx_description
1 polymer ?
#
loop_
_entity_poly.entity_id
_entity_poly.type
_entity_poly.pdbx_seq_one_letter_code
_entity_poly.pdbx_strand_id
1 'polypeptide(L)'
;MFTTSLALIGLIFGLIGLAVGGYALLQAREAQNEYRTLAKRALDVNGTGADPRTVRDVAVLHYDALEEMSGARSFSLALLNSHGDGVVLTSINGRTETRTYAKVVTRGESEGLLSPEEYRAVRSARLGEGVGSTLPAPEPTEDETVSSEPEKDLVTVVPRPEKEPQEEPAREPEEDTDGIEETRAPEPRTSDFEATEPVTPNSRN
;
A
#
# COMPACT_ATOMS: atom_id res chain seq x y z
N MET A 1 -8.14 -51.36 64.79
CA MET A 1 -8.44 -51.78 63.41
C MET A 1 -9.46 -50.86 62.74
N PHE A 2 -10.68 -50.64 63.26
CA PHE A 2 -11.65 -49.72 62.64
C PHE A 2 -11.14 -48.28 62.43
N THR A 3 -10.48 -47.68 63.43
CA THR A 3 -9.96 -46.31 63.37
C THR A 3 -8.88 -46.12 62.30
N THR A 4 -7.98 -47.09 62.15
CA THR A 4 -6.93 -47.09 61.11
C THR A 4 -7.52 -47.22 59.71
N SER A 5 -8.59 -48.00 59.52
CA SER A 5 -9.28 -48.10 58.23
C SER A 5 -9.97 -46.79 57.84
N LEU A 6 -10.62 -46.10 58.79
CA LEU A 6 -11.27 -44.82 58.53
C LEU A 6 -10.25 -43.72 58.18
N ALA A 7 -9.11 -43.69 58.85
CA ALA A 7 -8.01 -42.78 58.54
C ALA A 7 -7.44 -43.03 57.13
N LEU A 8 -7.26 -44.29 56.73
CA LEU A 8 -6.80 -44.66 55.38
C LEU A 8 -7.78 -44.22 54.29
N ILE A 9 -9.09 -44.40 54.52
CA ILE A 9 -10.14 -43.94 53.60
C ILE A 9 -10.08 -42.42 53.44
N GLY A 10 -9.97 -41.66 54.54
CA GLY A 10 -9.82 -40.20 54.49
C GLY A 10 -8.58 -39.74 53.73
N LEU A 11 -7.44 -40.43 53.91
CA LEU A 11 -6.21 -40.16 53.16
C LEU A 11 -6.42 -40.36 51.65
N ILE A 12 -7.05 -41.47 51.24
CA ILE A 12 -7.30 -41.79 49.83
C ILE A 12 -8.22 -40.73 49.20
N PHE A 13 -9.31 -40.33 49.85
CA PHE A 13 -10.17 -39.26 49.35
C PHE A 13 -9.45 -37.91 49.26
N GLY A 14 -8.59 -37.58 50.22
CA GLY A 14 -7.75 -36.37 50.18
C GLY A 14 -6.77 -36.36 48.99
N LEU A 15 -6.11 -37.49 48.73
CA LEU A 15 -5.19 -37.65 47.59
C LEU A 15 -5.92 -37.58 46.24
N ILE A 16 -7.10 -38.19 46.13
CA ILE A 16 -7.94 -38.10 44.92
C ILE A 16 -8.38 -36.64 44.69
N GLY A 17 -8.85 -35.95 45.73
CA GLY A 17 -9.24 -34.55 45.65
C GLY A 17 -8.09 -33.63 45.22
N LEU A 18 -6.89 -33.86 45.76
CA LEU A 18 -5.68 -33.12 45.38
C LEU A 18 -5.26 -33.41 43.93
N ALA A 19 -5.33 -34.66 43.48
CA ALA A 19 -5.03 -35.04 42.11
C ALA A 19 -6.01 -34.41 41.10
N VAL A 20 -7.31 -34.45 41.39
CA VAL A 20 -8.36 -33.82 40.55
C VAL A 20 -8.22 -32.29 40.53
N GLY A 21 -8.02 -31.66 41.69
CA GLY A 21 -7.81 -30.22 41.78
C GLY A 21 -6.54 -29.76 41.06
N GLY A 22 -5.44 -30.51 41.18
CA GLY A 22 -4.20 -30.27 40.45
C GLY A 22 -4.37 -30.43 38.93
N TYR A 23 -5.04 -31.49 38.49
CA TYR A 23 -5.33 -31.73 37.07
C TYR A 23 -6.20 -30.62 36.47
N ALA A 24 -7.28 -30.21 37.16
CA ALA A 24 -8.13 -29.10 36.74
C ALA A 24 -7.35 -27.77 36.68
N LEU A 25 -6.40 -27.53 37.61
CA LEU A 25 -5.57 -26.33 37.60
C LEU A 25 -4.56 -26.32 36.43
N LEU A 26 -4.02 -27.48 36.04
CA LEU A 26 -3.16 -27.62 34.87
C LEU A 26 -3.96 -27.40 33.57
N GLN A 27 -5.12 -28.04 33.43
CA GLN A 27 -6.01 -27.90 32.29
C GLN A 27 -6.50 -26.44 32.12
N ALA A 28 -6.82 -25.76 33.21
CA ALA A 28 -7.20 -24.34 33.20
C ALA A 28 -6.05 -23.41 32.73
N ARG A 29 -4.78 -23.79 32.94
CA ARG A 29 -3.62 -23.00 32.48
C ARG A 29 -3.42 -23.08 30.98
N GLU A 30 -3.69 -24.23 30.36
CA GLU A 30 -3.63 -24.38 28.89
C GLU A 30 -4.67 -23.49 28.21
N ALA A 31 -5.93 -23.56 28.68
CA ALA A 31 -7.03 -22.75 28.15
C ALA A 31 -6.76 -21.23 28.21
N GLN A 32 -6.10 -20.73 29.27
CA GLN A 32 -5.79 -19.30 29.41
C GLN A 32 -4.90 -18.72 28.29
N ASN A 33 -4.06 -19.53 27.64
CA ASN A 33 -3.17 -19.03 26.59
C ASN A 33 -3.93 -18.70 25.30
N GLU A 34 -4.96 -19.48 24.97
CA GLU A 34 -5.83 -19.24 23.82
C GLU A 34 -6.69 -17.99 24.04
N TYR A 35 -7.34 -17.88 25.22
CA TYR A 35 -8.10 -16.68 25.59
C TYR A 35 -7.24 -15.40 25.58
N ARG A 36 -5.99 -15.46 26.07
CA ARG A 36 -5.06 -14.32 26.00
C ARG A 36 -4.70 -13.92 24.57
N THR A 37 -4.62 -14.89 23.66
CA THR A 37 -4.34 -14.63 22.24
C THR A 37 -5.52 -13.93 21.58
N LEU A 38 -6.76 -14.37 21.86
CA LEU A 38 -7.98 -13.74 21.37
C LEU A 38 -8.20 -12.34 21.99
N ALA A 39 -7.97 -12.19 23.30
CA ALA A 39 -8.09 -10.90 23.99
C ALA A 39 -7.08 -9.86 23.47
N LYS A 40 -5.83 -10.28 23.18
CA LYS A 40 -4.84 -9.40 22.54
C LYS A 40 -5.28 -8.94 21.15
N ARG A 41 -5.76 -9.85 20.29
CA ARG A 41 -6.31 -9.49 18.97
C ARG A 41 -7.45 -8.47 19.08
N ALA A 42 -8.38 -8.68 20.01
CA ALA A 42 -9.48 -7.75 20.24
C ALA A 42 -9.03 -6.37 20.73
N LEU A 43 -7.95 -6.28 21.51
CA LEU A 43 -7.39 -5.00 21.96
C LEU A 43 -6.57 -4.31 20.86
N ASP A 44 -5.77 -5.05 20.09
CA ASP A 44 -4.95 -4.53 18.98
C ASP A 44 -5.84 -3.85 17.90
N VAL A 45 -6.99 -4.44 17.57
CA VAL A 45 -8.01 -3.85 16.67
C VAL A 45 -8.55 -2.52 17.23
N ASN A 46 -8.93 -2.50 18.50
CA ASN A 46 -9.62 -1.36 19.11
C ASN A 46 -8.69 -0.18 19.47
N GLY A 47 -7.39 -0.43 19.67
CA GLY A 47 -6.41 0.61 20.01
C GLY A 47 -5.89 1.42 18.82
N THR A 48 -5.96 0.86 17.61
CA THR A 48 -5.31 1.43 16.41
C THR A 48 -6.24 1.54 15.19
N GLY A 49 -7.48 1.04 15.28
CA GLY A 49 -8.44 0.98 14.17
C GLY A 49 -8.17 -0.13 13.13
N ALA A 50 -6.97 -0.72 13.14
CA ALA A 50 -6.60 -1.86 12.30
C ALA A 50 -5.67 -2.83 13.06
N ASP A 51 -5.95 -4.14 12.98
CA ASP A 51 -5.05 -5.19 13.50
C ASP A 51 -3.81 -5.28 12.58
N PRO A 52 -2.57 -5.15 13.10
CA PRO A 52 -1.35 -5.15 12.30
C PRO A 52 -1.01 -6.51 11.66
N ARG A 53 -1.86 -7.53 11.87
CA ARG A 53 -1.83 -8.82 11.14
C ARG A 53 -2.76 -8.87 9.93
N THR A 54 -3.65 -7.90 9.73
CA THR A 54 -4.50 -7.86 8.54
C THR A 54 -3.67 -7.61 7.29
N VAL A 55 -4.08 -8.23 6.18
CA VAL A 55 -3.52 -7.92 4.86
C VAL A 55 -3.94 -6.50 4.49
N ARG A 56 -2.97 -5.66 4.17
CA ARG A 56 -3.15 -4.25 3.79
C ARG A 56 -2.23 -3.80 2.67
N ASP A 57 -1.05 -4.41 2.57
CA ASP A 57 0.00 -4.06 1.62
C ASP A 57 -0.10 -5.06 0.45
N VAL A 58 -0.76 -4.65 -0.63
CA VAL A 58 -1.19 -5.54 -1.73
C VAL A 58 -0.71 -5.00 -3.08
N ALA A 59 0.02 -5.82 -3.86
CA ALA A 59 0.43 -5.44 -5.22
C ALA A 59 0.32 -6.63 -6.19
N VAL A 60 -0.01 -6.32 -7.45
CA VAL A 60 -0.03 -7.29 -8.57
C VAL A 60 0.92 -6.81 -9.64
N LEU A 61 1.81 -7.68 -10.10
CA LEU A 61 2.64 -7.48 -11.29
C LEU A 61 2.20 -8.46 -12.37
N HIS A 62 1.85 -7.95 -13.56
CA HIS A 62 1.53 -8.75 -14.75
C HIS A 62 2.75 -8.82 -15.68
N TYR A 63 2.99 -9.97 -16.31
CA TYR A 63 4.14 -10.20 -17.17
C TYR A 63 3.93 -11.42 -18.10
N ASP A 64 4.79 -11.54 -19.12
CA ASP A 64 4.82 -12.70 -20.00
C ASP A 64 5.93 -13.65 -19.53
N ALA A 65 5.52 -14.77 -18.92
CA ALA A 65 6.41 -15.75 -18.27
C ALA A 65 6.98 -16.81 -19.22
N LEU A 66 6.47 -16.88 -20.45
CA LEU A 66 6.79 -17.88 -21.47
C LEU A 66 6.95 -17.15 -22.81
N GLU A 67 7.98 -17.46 -23.58
CA GLU A 67 8.30 -16.76 -24.85
C GLU A 67 7.20 -16.87 -25.91
N GLU A 68 6.38 -17.93 -25.87
CA GLU A 68 5.23 -18.14 -26.75
C GLU A 68 3.99 -17.30 -26.37
N MET A 69 4.06 -16.52 -25.28
CA MET A 69 2.99 -15.67 -24.78
C MET A 69 3.28 -14.18 -24.97
N SER A 70 2.19 -13.44 -25.12
CA SER A 70 2.20 -11.98 -25.17
C SER A 70 0.90 -11.43 -24.57
N GLY A 71 1.00 -10.25 -23.97
CA GLY A 71 -0.13 -9.54 -23.37
C GLY A 71 -0.17 -9.64 -21.85
N ALA A 72 0.99 -9.84 -21.21
CA ALA A 72 1.18 -9.86 -19.76
C ALA A 72 0.24 -10.83 -19.03
N ARG A 73 0.08 -12.05 -19.56
CA ARG A 73 -0.95 -13.00 -19.10
C ARG A 73 -0.63 -13.70 -17.77
N SER A 74 0.63 -13.78 -17.38
CA SER A 74 1.05 -14.34 -16.09
C SER A 74 1.12 -13.23 -15.04
N PHE A 75 1.05 -13.58 -13.76
CA PHE A 75 1.09 -12.59 -12.68
C PHE A 75 1.76 -13.09 -11.41
N SER A 76 2.28 -12.14 -10.63
CA SER A 76 2.68 -12.31 -9.23
C SER A 76 1.90 -11.32 -8.36
N LEU A 77 1.26 -11.82 -7.30
CA LEU A 77 0.41 -11.09 -6.36
C LEU A 77 1.02 -11.23 -4.96
N ALA A 78 1.47 -10.12 -4.37
CA ALA A 78 1.89 -10.06 -2.97
C ALA A 78 0.73 -9.59 -2.09
N LEU A 79 0.46 -10.34 -1.01
CA LEU A 79 -0.54 -10.06 0.02
C LEU A 79 0.15 -10.02 1.38
N LEU A 80 0.44 -8.81 1.88
CA LEU A 80 1.26 -8.61 3.08
C LEU A 80 0.51 -7.80 4.16
N ASN A 81 0.86 -8.05 5.42
CA ASN A 81 0.43 -7.26 6.57
C ASN A 81 1.44 -6.15 6.91
N SER A 82 1.18 -5.36 7.95
CA SER A 82 2.04 -4.21 8.30
C SER A 82 3.45 -4.55 8.77
N HIS A 83 3.75 -5.83 9.04
CA HIS A 83 5.09 -6.32 9.36
C HIS A 83 5.86 -6.76 8.10
N GLY A 84 5.22 -6.77 6.93
CA GLY A 84 5.73 -7.40 5.72
C GLY A 84 5.64 -8.93 5.73
N ASP A 85 4.86 -9.51 6.65
CA ASP A 85 4.58 -10.94 6.68
C ASP A 85 3.33 -11.24 5.81
N GLY A 86 3.33 -12.37 5.11
CA GLY A 86 2.21 -12.77 4.26
C GLY A 86 2.58 -13.82 3.22
N VAL A 87 2.09 -13.64 2.00
CA VAL A 87 2.28 -14.60 0.90
C VAL A 87 2.47 -13.87 -0.42
N VAL A 88 3.30 -14.43 -1.30
CA VAL A 88 3.29 -14.11 -2.74
C VAL A 88 2.75 -15.30 -3.51
N LEU A 89 1.74 -15.07 -4.35
CA LEU A 89 1.17 -16.06 -5.27
C LEU A 89 1.63 -15.73 -6.68
N THR A 90 2.04 -16.73 -7.44
CA THR A 90 2.48 -16.59 -8.83
C THR A 90 1.69 -17.53 -9.72
N SER A 91 1.08 -17.03 -10.79
CA SER A 91 0.42 -17.87 -11.81
C SER A 91 1.12 -17.72 -13.15
N ILE A 92 1.74 -18.80 -13.61
CA ILE A 92 2.34 -18.94 -14.94
C ILE A 92 1.29 -19.53 -15.86
N ASN A 93 0.84 -18.72 -16.82
CA ASN A 93 -0.30 -19.03 -17.69
C ASN A 93 0.18 -19.34 -19.12
N GLY A 94 0.12 -20.62 -19.50
CA GLY A 94 0.41 -21.14 -20.83
C GLY A 94 -0.85 -21.29 -21.70
N ARG A 95 -0.70 -21.77 -22.94
CA ARG A 95 -1.84 -21.89 -23.88
C ARG A 95 -2.80 -23.02 -23.51
N THR A 96 -2.25 -24.10 -22.98
CA THR A 96 -2.97 -25.36 -22.69
C THR A 96 -3.05 -25.64 -21.18
N GLU A 97 -2.23 -24.97 -20.38
CA GLU A 97 -2.09 -25.22 -18.94
C GLU A 97 -1.76 -23.95 -18.16
N THR A 98 -2.07 -23.96 -16.87
CA THR A 98 -1.70 -22.92 -15.90
C THR A 98 -1.06 -23.60 -14.69
N ARG A 99 0.03 -23.02 -14.18
CA ARG A 99 0.67 -23.45 -12.92
C ARG A 99 0.65 -22.30 -11.93
N THR A 100 0.11 -22.56 -10.74
CA THR A 100 0.06 -21.58 -9.65
C THR A 100 0.94 -22.04 -8.49
N TYR A 101 1.75 -21.12 -7.98
CA TYR A 101 2.69 -21.31 -6.89
C TYR A 101 2.38 -20.31 -5.77
N ALA A 102 2.75 -20.64 -4.54
CA ALA A 102 2.69 -19.73 -3.41
C ALA A 102 3.98 -19.86 -2.57
N LYS A 103 4.53 -18.73 -2.14
CA LYS A 103 5.69 -18.66 -1.23
C LYS A 103 5.34 -17.80 -0.02
N VAL A 104 5.67 -18.29 1.17
CA VAL A 104 5.49 -17.54 2.42
C VAL A 104 6.51 -16.40 2.46
N VAL A 105 6.05 -15.20 2.76
CA VAL A 105 6.90 -14.01 2.94
C VAL A 105 6.92 -13.69 4.44
N THR A 106 8.11 -13.51 5.00
CA THR A 106 8.33 -13.10 6.39
C THR A 106 9.22 -11.85 6.39
N ARG A 107 8.74 -10.75 6.97
CA ARG A 107 9.41 -9.44 7.01
C ARG A 107 9.85 -8.91 5.64
N GLY A 108 9.14 -9.28 4.58
CA GLY A 108 9.43 -8.91 3.20
C GLY A 108 10.45 -9.78 2.46
N GLU A 109 10.94 -10.86 3.07
CA GLU A 109 11.83 -11.86 2.45
C GLU A 109 11.14 -13.25 2.42
N SER A 110 11.68 -14.22 1.69
CA SER A 110 11.18 -15.61 1.70
C SER A 110 12.31 -16.60 1.99
N GLU A 111 12.01 -17.77 2.56
CA GLU A 111 13.02 -18.81 2.83
C GLU A 111 13.65 -19.37 1.53
N GLY A 112 12.93 -19.31 0.42
CA GLY A 112 13.43 -19.65 -0.91
C GLY A 112 13.83 -18.42 -1.72
N LEU A 113 14.45 -18.64 -2.88
CA LEU A 113 14.63 -17.59 -3.87
C LEU A 113 13.27 -17.20 -4.47
N LEU A 114 12.94 -15.91 -4.38
CA LEU A 114 11.86 -15.31 -5.16
C LEU A 114 12.30 -15.15 -6.62
N SER A 115 11.37 -15.26 -7.57
CA SER A 115 11.62 -14.81 -8.95
C SER A 115 11.78 -13.27 -8.98
N PRO A 116 12.36 -12.69 -10.04
CA PRO A 116 12.44 -11.24 -10.18
C PRO A 116 11.06 -10.55 -10.10
N GLU A 117 10.01 -11.21 -10.60
CA GLU A 117 8.64 -10.72 -10.62
C GLU A 117 7.98 -10.82 -9.24
N GLU A 118 8.18 -11.94 -8.54
CA GLU A 118 7.75 -12.12 -7.15
C GLU A 118 8.41 -11.09 -6.23
N TYR A 119 9.71 -10.89 -6.37
CA TYR A 119 10.46 -9.89 -5.60
C TYR A 119 9.94 -8.48 -5.87
N ARG A 120 9.68 -8.12 -7.14
CA ARG A 120 9.06 -6.84 -7.51
C ARG A 120 7.68 -6.67 -6.89
N ALA A 121 6.81 -7.68 -6.97
CA ALA A 121 5.48 -7.61 -6.36
C ALA A 121 5.55 -7.40 -4.83
N VAL A 122 6.41 -8.17 -4.14
CA VAL A 122 6.64 -8.00 -2.68
C VAL A 122 7.21 -6.61 -2.36
N ARG A 123 8.13 -6.10 -3.17
CA ARG A 123 8.72 -4.76 -2.99
C ARG A 123 7.68 -3.66 -3.19
N SER A 124 6.92 -3.68 -4.28
CA SER A 124 5.90 -2.65 -4.55
C SER A 124 4.74 -2.69 -3.55
N ALA A 125 4.33 -3.86 -3.06
CA ALA A 125 3.39 -3.96 -1.95
C ALA A 125 3.92 -3.25 -0.69
N ARG A 126 5.17 -3.51 -0.30
CA ARG A 126 5.81 -2.87 0.87
C ARG A 126 6.08 -1.37 0.73
N LEU A 127 6.24 -0.88 -0.50
CA LEU A 127 6.41 0.54 -0.80
C LEU A 127 5.07 1.29 -0.92
N GLY A 128 3.94 0.60 -0.87
CA GLY A 128 2.63 1.21 -1.10
C GLY A 128 2.35 1.54 -2.57
N GLU A 129 3.18 1.07 -3.51
CA GLU A 129 3.03 1.20 -4.97
C GLU A 129 2.01 0.19 -5.55
N GLY A 130 1.15 -0.36 -4.68
CA GLY A 130 0.29 -1.49 -4.97
C GLY A 130 -1.10 -1.12 -5.50
N VAL A 131 -2.06 -2.04 -5.36
CA VAL A 131 -3.45 -1.83 -5.73
C VAL A 131 -4.03 -0.71 -4.85
N GLY A 132 -4.49 0.38 -5.48
CA GLY A 132 -4.97 1.58 -4.78
C GLY A 132 -3.95 2.73 -4.70
N SER A 133 -2.67 2.49 -5.04
CA SER A 133 -1.65 3.56 -5.16
C SER A 133 -1.95 4.57 -6.28
N THR A 134 -2.76 4.16 -7.25
CA THR A 134 -3.19 4.94 -8.42
C THR A 134 -4.49 5.71 -8.17
N LEU A 135 -4.92 5.86 -6.93
CA LEU A 135 -5.84 6.94 -6.59
C LEU A 135 -5.11 8.25 -6.90
N PRO A 136 -5.66 9.14 -7.76
CA PRO A 136 -5.08 10.47 -7.89
C PRO A 136 -5.02 11.11 -6.50
N ALA A 137 -3.95 11.87 -6.23
CA ALA A 137 -3.92 12.70 -5.04
C ALA A 137 -5.21 13.54 -5.02
N PRO A 138 -5.87 13.74 -3.86
CA PRO A 138 -7.05 14.59 -3.80
C PRO A 138 -6.66 15.94 -4.39
N GLU A 139 -7.25 16.29 -5.52
CA GLU A 139 -6.95 17.56 -6.18
C GLU A 139 -7.24 18.69 -5.17
N PRO A 140 -6.40 19.74 -5.13
CA PRO A 140 -6.66 20.85 -4.22
C PRO A 140 -8.05 21.39 -4.52
N THR A 141 -8.92 21.42 -3.52
CA THR A 141 -10.32 21.78 -3.67
C THR A 141 -10.46 23.29 -3.93
N GLU A 142 -10.18 23.70 -5.16
CA GLU A 142 -10.48 25.03 -5.68
C GLU A 142 -11.99 25.12 -5.98
N ASP A 143 -12.82 25.19 -4.93
CA ASP A 143 -14.05 26.00 -4.92
C ASP A 143 -14.74 25.97 -3.54
N GLU A 144 -14.40 26.95 -2.69
CA GLU A 144 -15.36 27.53 -1.73
C GLU A 144 -15.66 28.99 -2.11
N THR A 145 -16.09 29.21 -3.36
CA THR A 145 -16.82 30.42 -3.74
C THR A 145 -18.25 30.35 -3.24
N VAL A 146 -18.45 30.37 -1.91
CA VAL A 146 -19.78 30.47 -1.30
C VAL A 146 -20.37 31.85 -1.57
N SER A 147 -21.09 31.97 -2.68
CA SER A 147 -21.97 33.11 -2.95
C SER A 147 -22.99 33.25 -1.80
N SER A 148 -22.97 34.40 -1.14
CA SER A 148 -23.93 34.80 -0.13
C SER A 148 -24.65 36.07 -0.58
N GLU A 149 -25.82 35.87 -1.17
CA GLU A 149 -26.80 36.93 -1.47
C GLU A 149 -27.75 37.14 -0.25
N PRO A 150 -28.41 38.31 -0.14
CA PRO A 150 -28.43 39.02 1.13
C PRO A 150 -29.70 38.85 1.99
N GLU A 151 -29.53 38.87 3.31
CA GLU A 151 -30.61 39.11 4.28
C GLU A 151 -30.61 40.59 4.72
N LYS A 152 -31.81 41.17 4.87
CA LYS A 152 -32.02 42.63 4.97
C LYS A 152 -32.27 43.13 6.40
N ASP A 153 -31.96 44.41 6.57
CA ASP A 153 -32.54 45.37 7.51
C ASP A 153 -32.44 45.07 9.02
N LEU A 154 -31.51 45.79 9.68
CA LEU A 154 -31.97 46.72 10.72
C LEU A 154 -31.08 47.97 10.80
N VAL A 155 -31.72 49.14 10.76
CA VAL A 155 -31.06 50.45 10.83
C VAL A 155 -30.75 50.83 12.28
N THR A 156 -29.59 51.43 12.54
CA THR A 156 -29.43 52.38 13.65
C THR A 156 -28.61 53.59 13.19
N VAL A 157 -29.23 54.77 13.34
CA VAL A 157 -28.69 56.06 12.88
C VAL A 157 -27.76 56.64 13.95
N VAL A 158 -26.56 57.07 13.53
CA VAL A 158 -25.72 58.04 14.27
C VAL A 158 -25.25 59.11 13.26
N PRO A 159 -25.44 60.42 13.55
CA PRO A 159 -25.28 61.47 12.54
C PRO A 159 -23.84 61.95 12.32
N ARG A 160 -23.59 62.45 11.10
CA ARG A 160 -22.35 63.11 10.63
C ARG A 160 -22.31 64.60 10.99
N PRO A 161 -21.13 65.14 11.34
CA PRO A 161 -20.52 66.29 10.65
C PRO A 161 -19.04 66.00 10.30
N GLU A 162 -18.32 66.64 9.37
CA GLU A 162 -18.61 67.60 8.29
C GLU A 162 -17.46 67.54 7.24
N LYS A 163 -17.75 68.00 6.02
CA LYS A 163 -16.91 68.68 4.97
C LYS A 163 -15.42 69.04 5.27
N GLU A 164 -14.50 69.20 4.31
CA GLU A 164 -14.53 69.53 2.85
C GLU A 164 -13.22 69.04 2.10
N PRO A 165 -12.84 69.41 0.84
CA PRO A 165 -12.15 68.49 -0.09
C PRO A 165 -10.83 69.05 -0.70
N GLN A 166 -10.46 68.59 -1.93
CA GLN A 166 -9.34 69.00 -2.81
C GLN A 166 -8.05 68.15 -2.59
N GLU A 167 -7.24 67.80 -3.59
CA GLU A 167 -7.05 68.36 -4.94
C GLU A 167 -6.57 67.30 -5.98
N GLU A 168 -6.98 67.44 -7.25
CA GLU A 168 -6.43 66.80 -8.47
C GLU A 168 -5.63 67.91 -9.24
N PRO A 169 -5.05 67.76 -10.46
CA PRO A 169 -4.65 66.60 -11.28
C PRO A 169 -3.25 66.76 -11.97
N ALA A 170 -2.82 65.76 -12.76
CA ALA A 170 -2.05 65.83 -14.04
C ALA A 170 -1.57 64.39 -14.40
N ARG A 171 -1.85 63.74 -15.55
CA ARG A 171 -1.64 64.08 -16.99
C ARG A 171 -0.15 64.36 -17.31
N GLU A 172 0.50 63.85 -18.36
CA GLU A 172 0.04 63.22 -19.61
C GLU A 172 1.20 62.33 -20.22
N PRO A 173 1.33 61.95 -21.52
CA PRO A 173 1.21 60.52 -21.90
C PRO A 173 2.35 59.92 -22.81
N GLU A 174 2.15 58.67 -23.25
CA GLU A 174 2.53 57.97 -24.53
C GLU A 174 3.87 58.26 -25.28
N GLU A 175 4.62 57.19 -25.62
CA GLU A 175 5.34 56.93 -26.90
C GLU A 175 5.78 55.44 -26.86
N ASP A 176 5.36 54.53 -27.76
CA ASP A 176 5.53 54.39 -29.22
C ASP A 176 6.84 53.67 -29.63
N THR A 177 6.73 52.44 -30.17
CA THR A 177 7.15 52.08 -31.55
C THR A 177 7.18 50.56 -31.80
N ASP A 178 6.71 50.18 -32.99
CA ASP A 178 6.66 48.81 -33.53
C ASP A 178 8.01 48.29 -34.07
N GLY A 179 8.17 46.96 -34.00
CA GLY A 179 8.54 46.14 -35.18
C GLY A 179 10.02 45.97 -35.59
N ILE A 180 10.40 44.72 -35.92
CA ILE A 180 10.87 44.27 -37.26
C ILE A 180 11.12 42.74 -37.26
N GLU A 181 10.79 42.08 -38.38
CA GLU A 181 10.94 40.63 -38.68
C GLU A 181 12.36 40.19 -39.16
N GLU A 182 12.44 38.94 -39.69
CA GLU A 182 13.50 38.25 -40.50
C GLU A 182 14.72 37.61 -39.77
N THR A 183 15.17 36.37 -40.08
CA THR A 183 14.65 35.29 -40.97
C THR A 183 15.13 33.86 -40.61
N ARG A 184 14.41 32.84 -41.15
CA ARG A 184 14.87 31.51 -41.66
C ARG A 184 15.67 30.52 -40.79
N ALA A 185 15.16 29.28 -40.77
CA ALA A 185 15.89 28.00 -40.66
C ALA A 185 16.13 27.39 -42.08
N PRO A 186 16.66 26.15 -42.30
CA PRO A 186 17.20 25.12 -41.38
C PRO A 186 18.56 24.48 -41.84
N GLU A 187 18.86 23.27 -41.32
CA GLU A 187 20.02 22.34 -41.47
C GLU A 187 20.36 21.86 -42.93
N PRO A 188 21.25 20.85 -43.24
CA PRO A 188 22.11 19.97 -42.40
C PRO A 188 23.54 19.70 -42.94
N ARG A 189 24.30 18.77 -42.31
CA ARG A 189 25.32 17.97 -43.03
C ARG A 189 25.66 16.62 -42.37
N THR A 190 25.79 15.59 -43.21
CA THR A 190 26.07 14.18 -42.89
C THR A 190 27.57 13.85 -42.93
N SER A 191 27.94 12.66 -42.44
CA SER A 191 29.07 11.89 -42.99
C SER A 191 28.92 10.40 -42.70
N ASP A 192 28.58 9.63 -43.74
CA ASP A 192 28.61 8.16 -43.74
C ASP A 192 30.04 7.63 -43.86
N PHE A 193 30.27 6.36 -43.52
CA PHE A 193 31.43 5.61 -44.02
C PHE A 193 31.12 4.13 -44.27
N GLU A 194 31.46 3.67 -45.47
CA GLU A 194 31.01 2.43 -46.12
C GLU A 194 32.22 1.73 -46.78
N ALA A 195 32.29 0.40 -46.93
CA ALA A 195 31.83 -0.74 -46.13
C ALA A 195 32.53 -1.99 -46.71
N THR A 196 32.66 -3.11 -45.97
CA THR A 196 33.05 -4.40 -46.60
C THR A 196 32.63 -5.64 -45.80
N GLU A 197 31.74 -6.43 -46.38
CA GLU A 197 31.75 -7.91 -46.27
C GLU A 197 32.48 -8.49 -47.51
N PRO A 198 32.47 -9.81 -47.87
CA PRO A 198 32.12 -11.02 -47.11
C PRO A 198 33.14 -12.18 -47.23
N VAL A 199 33.19 -13.12 -46.27
CA VAL A 199 33.68 -14.51 -46.52
C VAL A 199 32.96 -15.52 -45.61
N THR A 200 32.30 -16.51 -46.21
CA THR A 200 32.04 -17.83 -45.60
C THR A 200 33.04 -18.85 -46.17
N PRO A 201 33.38 -19.91 -45.41
CA PRO A 201 33.02 -21.22 -45.97
C PRO A 201 32.53 -22.25 -44.94
N ASN A 202 31.68 -23.13 -45.47
CA ASN A 202 31.12 -24.35 -44.88
C ASN A 202 32.18 -25.38 -44.45
N SER A 203 32.02 -26.01 -43.27
CA SER A 203 32.49 -27.38 -43.04
C SER A 203 31.63 -28.15 -42.04
N ARG A 204 31.17 -29.32 -42.49
CA ARG A 204 30.82 -30.53 -41.73
C ARG A 204 31.46 -30.62 -40.33
N ASN A 205 30.70 -31.02 -39.30
CA ASN A 205 30.44 -32.44 -39.04
C ASN A 205 29.21 -32.65 -38.15
#